data_AF-A0A819BRI6-F1
#
_entry.id   AF-A0A819BRI6-F1
#
_cell.length_a   1.000
_cell.length_b   1.000
_cell.length_c   1.000
_cell.angle_alpha   90.00
_cell.angle_beta   90.00
_cell.angle_gamma   90.00
#
_symmetry.space_group_name_H-M   'P 1'
#
loop_
_entity.id
_entity.type
_entity.pdbx_description
1 polymer ?
#
loop_
_entity_poly.entity_id
_entity_poly.type
_entity_poly.pdbx_seq_one_letter_code
_entity_poly.pdbx_strand_id
1 'polypeptide(L)'
;MCELMVHGSGFLWHQIRCIVAILILIGQGKEDTDLVKTLLDIEKYPCTPNYHIASELPLVLFDCQFNGVDWICDQISLRITICHLQRYWSSFQIRATMIKSMLNNLENQIYDKKQLPILGQLSLIENESNSLLGYNNNNRRNYQPILTRPVRESVEVKIEKYQNKKAKSEIINDDNKNETNKTDDLIV
;
A
#
# COMPACT_ATOMS: atom_id res chain seq x y z
N MET A 1 18.92 -6.65 4.71
CA MET A 1 17.89 -5.88 3.97
C MET A 1 17.37 -6.82 2.89
N CYS A 2 16.06 -6.97 2.78
CA CYS A 2 15.45 -7.80 1.75
C CYS A 2 14.74 -6.87 0.76
N GLU A 3 14.84 -7.17 -0.53
CA GLU A 3 14.16 -6.42 -1.58
C GLU A 3 13.27 -7.37 -2.40
N LEU A 4 12.13 -6.85 -2.85
CA LEU A 4 11.25 -7.52 -3.80
C LEU A 4 11.29 -6.74 -5.11
N MET A 5 11.83 -7.35 -6.15
CA MET A 5 11.79 -6.80 -7.50
C MET A 5 10.61 -7.40 -8.27
N VAL A 6 9.75 -6.54 -8.81
CA VAL A 6 8.63 -6.96 -9.66
C VAL A 6 8.75 -6.28 -11.01
N HIS A 7 8.82 -7.08 -12.07
CA HIS A 7 8.84 -6.62 -13.46
C HIS A 7 7.49 -6.89 -14.13
N GLY A 8 7.01 -5.95 -14.92
CA GLY A 8 5.74 -6.08 -15.64
C GLY A 8 5.55 -4.95 -16.65
N SER A 9 4.68 -5.17 -17.63
CA SER A 9 4.32 -4.15 -18.62
C SER A 9 3.44 -3.04 -18.05
N GLY A 10 2.74 -3.32 -16.96
CA GLY A 10 1.89 -2.37 -16.24
C GLY A 10 1.29 -3.01 -15.00
N PHE A 11 0.83 -2.16 -14.08
CA PHE A 11 0.23 -2.60 -12.82
C PHE A 11 -1.09 -1.88 -12.58
N LEU A 12 -2.04 -2.60 -11.98
CA LEU A 12 -3.28 -2.01 -11.49
C LEU A 12 -3.00 -1.12 -10.28
N TRP A 13 -3.93 -0.20 -10.00
CA TRP A 13 -3.81 0.69 -8.85
C TRP A 13 -3.68 -0.12 -7.54
N HIS A 14 -2.64 0.21 -6.77
CA HIS A 14 -2.22 -0.47 -5.54
C HIS A 14 -1.80 -1.93 -5.66
N GLN A 15 -1.72 -2.54 -6.86
CA GLN A 15 -1.46 -3.97 -7.04
C GLN A 15 -0.22 -4.47 -6.29
N ILE A 16 0.93 -3.82 -6.50
CA ILE A 16 2.20 -4.21 -5.87
C ILE A 16 2.12 -4.11 -4.34
N ARG A 17 1.53 -3.04 -3.82
CA ARG A 17 1.37 -2.83 -2.37
C ARG A 17 0.48 -3.91 -1.74
N CYS A 18 -0.49 -4.44 -2.48
CA CYS A 18 -1.35 -5.53 -2.01
C CYS A 18 -0.61 -6.87 -2.00
N ILE A 19 0.20 -7.14 -3.03
CA ILE A 19 1.07 -8.34 -3.09
C ILE A 19 2.02 -8.33 -1.90
N VAL A 20 2.74 -7.22 -1.69
CA VAL A 20 3.69 -7.07 -0.57
C VAL A 20 3.00 -7.25 0.79
N ALA A 21 1.78 -6.71 0.97
CA ALA A 21 1.04 -6.89 2.22
C ALA A 21 0.77 -8.36 2.54
N ILE A 22 0.36 -9.16 1.55
CA ILE A 22 0.12 -10.60 1.73
C ILE A 22 1.44 -11.32 2.04
N LEU A 23 2.52 -11.00 1.33
CA LEU A 23 3.83 -11.61 1.57
C LEU A 23 4.37 -11.31 2.98
N ILE A 24 4.17 -10.09 3.48
CA ILE A 24 4.53 -9.73 4.86
C ILE A 24 3.73 -10.59 5.85
N LEU A 25 2.43 -10.78 5.64
CA LEU A 25 1.59 -11.58 6.53
C LEU A 25 2.01 -13.06 6.57
N ILE A 26 2.35 -13.64 5.41
CA ILE A 26 2.90 -15.00 5.31
C ILE A 26 4.26 -15.08 6.00
N GLY A 27 5.15 -14.11 5.76
CA GLY A 27 6.48 -14.04 6.38
C GLY A 27 6.44 -13.89 7.91
N GLN A 28 5.32 -13.38 8.45
CA GLN A 28 5.05 -13.32 9.89
C GLN A 28 4.45 -14.61 10.47
N GLY A 29 4.13 -15.60 9.64
CA GLY A 29 3.42 -16.81 10.06
C GLY A 29 1.94 -16.55 10.42
N LYS A 30 1.37 -15.41 10.01
CA LYS A 30 -0.05 -15.10 10.23
C LYS A 30 -0.97 -15.71 9.18
N GLU A 31 -0.41 -16.13 8.05
CA GLU A 31 -1.10 -16.77 6.93
C GLU A 31 -0.26 -17.93 6.42
N ASP A 32 -0.94 -18.93 5.84
CA ASP A 32 -0.27 -20.06 5.19
C ASP A 32 0.33 -19.66 3.84
N THR A 33 1.43 -20.30 3.46
CA THR A 33 2.06 -20.21 2.15
C THR A 33 1.12 -20.56 1.00
N ASP A 34 0.16 -21.46 1.23
CA ASP A 34 -0.85 -21.85 0.23
C ASP A 34 -1.99 -20.83 0.06
N LEU A 35 -2.03 -19.76 0.87
CA LEU A 35 -3.02 -18.70 0.74
C LEU A 35 -3.01 -18.07 -0.65
N VAL A 36 -1.83 -17.82 -1.24
CA VAL A 36 -1.73 -17.16 -2.55
C VAL A 36 -2.37 -18.01 -3.64
N LYS A 37 -2.12 -19.33 -3.65
CA LYS A 37 -2.76 -20.25 -4.58
C LYS A 37 -4.27 -20.24 -4.42
N THR A 38 -4.72 -20.24 -3.16
CA THR A 38 -6.13 -20.21 -2.80
C THR A 38 -6.82 -18.92 -3.28
N LEU A 39 -6.16 -17.77 -3.18
CA LEU A 39 -6.70 -16.48 -3.64
C LEU A 39 -6.72 -16.32 -5.17
N LEU A 40 -5.89 -17.08 -5.89
CA LEU A 40 -5.86 -17.10 -7.35
C LEU A 40 -6.89 -18.08 -7.96
N ASP A 41 -7.52 -18.90 -7.14
CA ASP A 41 -8.62 -19.78 -7.54
C ASP A 41 -9.95 -19.02 -7.59
N ILE A 42 -10.35 -18.65 -8.81
CA ILE A 42 -11.54 -17.85 -9.08
C ILE A 42 -12.83 -18.65 -8.85
N GLU A 43 -12.79 -19.99 -8.98
CA GLU A 43 -13.97 -20.81 -8.73
C GLU A 43 -14.29 -20.85 -7.23
N LYS A 44 -13.25 -20.88 -6.40
CA LYS A 44 -13.39 -20.91 -4.94
C LYS A 44 -13.59 -19.52 -4.32
N TYR A 45 -12.93 -18.50 -4.84
CA TYR A 45 -13.01 -17.12 -4.36
C TYR A 45 -13.26 -16.15 -5.53
N PRO A 46 -14.52 -16.00 -5.97
CA PRO A 46 -14.86 -15.18 -7.14
C PRO A 46 -14.63 -13.67 -6.92
N CYS A 47 -14.57 -13.24 -5.67
CA CYS A 47 -14.39 -11.84 -5.30
C CYS A 47 -13.22 -11.67 -4.33
N THR A 48 -12.57 -10.51 -4.40
CA THR A 48 -11.33 -10.23 -3.66
C THR A 48 -11.59 -9.93 -2.18
N PRO A 49 -11.02 -10.69 -1.23
CA PRO A 49 -11.09 -10.37 0.20
C PRO A 49 -10.47 -9.00 0.49
N ASN A 50 -10.86 -8.37 1.60
CA ASN A 50 -10.26 -7.11 2.01
C ASN A 50 -8.83 -7.31 2.58
N TYR A 51 -7.82 -7.15 1.73
CA TYR A 51 -6.42 -7.09 2.15
C TYR A 51 -5.98 -5.65 2.47
N HIS A 52 -5.00 -5.54 3.37
CA HIS A 52 -4.36 -4.27 3.68
C HIS A 52 -3.49 -3.81 2.50
N ILE A 53 -3.31 -2.50 2.40
CA ILE A 53 -2.41 -1.88 1.43
C ILE A 53 -1.11 -1.59 2.17
N ALA A 54 0.00 -2.19 1.73
CA ALA A 54 1.30 -1.91 2.34
C ALA A 54 1.67 -0.42 2.25
N SER A 55 2.57 0.07 3.09
CA SER A 55 3.10 1.44 3.03
C SER A 55 3.65 1.75 1.64
N GLU A 56 3.52 3.00 1.20
CA GLU A 56 4.14 3.49 -0.04
C GLU A 56 5.62 3.82 0.13
N LEU A 57 6.07 4.04 1.36
CA LEU A 57 7.43 4.48 1.65
C LEU A 57 8.52 3.62 0.99
N PRO A 58 8.47 2.28 0.99
CA PRO A 58 9.50 1.45 0.36
C PRO A 58 9.28 1.19 -1.14
N LEU A 59 8.20 1.69 -1.75
CA LEU A 59 7.90 1.41 -3.16
C LEU A 59 8.64 2.40 -4.07
N VAL A 60 9.55 1.88 -4.90
CA VAL A 60 10.37 2.68 -5.81
C VAL A 60 10.22 2.16 -7.24
N LEU A 61 9.94 3.05 -8.20
CA LEU A 61 10.12 2.76 -9.62
C LEU A 61 11.61 2.84 -9.94
N PHE A 62 12.25 1.68 -10.05
CA PHE A 62 13.71 1.60 -10.19
C PHE A 62 14.18 1.69 -11.64
N ASP A 63 13.53 0.97 -12.55
CA ASP A 63 13.93 0.87 -13.95
C ASP A 63 12.71 0.79 -14.88
N CYS A 64 12.87 1.29 -16.10
CA CYS A 64 11.86 1.27 -17.17
C CYS A 64 12.51 0.80 -18.48
N GLN A 65 11.98 -0.27 -19.05
CA GLN A 65 12.47 -0.85 -20.30
C GLN A 65 11.64 -0.38 -21.49
N PHE A 66 12.31 0.07 -22.55
CA PHE A 66 11.69 0.51 -23.80
C PHE A 66 12.38 -0.18 -24.98
N ASN A 67 11.58 -0.75 -25.89
CA ASN A 67 12.11 -1.41 -27.07
C ASN A 67 12.61 -0.38 -28.10
N GLY A 68 13.81 -0.60 -28.64
CA GLY A 68 14.40 0.27 -29.66
C GLY A 68 14.89 1.63 -29.14
N VAL A 69 15.08 1.76 -27.83
CA VAL A 69 15.62 2.96 -27.18
C VAL A 69 16.90 2.60 -26.45
N ASP A 70 18.00 3.24 -26.85
CA ASP A 70 19.26 3.17 -26.13
C ASP A 70 19.38 4.37 -25.19
N TRP A 71 19.46 4.11 -23.89
CA TRP A 71 19.66 5.15 -22.89
C TRP A 71 21.08 5.71 -22.98
N ILE A 72 21.22 6.98 -23.32
CA ILE A 72 22.52 7.67 -23.33
C ILE A 72 22.74 8.29 -21.96
N CYS A 73 23.64 7.70 -21.17
CA CYS A 73 24.03 8.23 -19.87
C CYS A 73 25.45 8.80 -19.94
N ASP A 74 25.55 10.13 -19.81
CA ASP A 74 26.83 10.82 -19.74
C ASP A 74 27.60 10.45 -18.45
N GLN A 75 28.91 10.21 -18.58
CA GLN A 75 29.76 9.76 -17.48
C GLN A 75 29.91 10.82 -16.39
N ILE A 76 29.94 12.11 -16.75
CA ILE A 76 30.04 13.19 -15.75
C ILE A 76 28.75 13.24 -14.93
N SER A 77 27.61 13.16 -15.60
CA SER A 77 26.27 13.13 -14.99
C SER A 77 26.07 11.93 -14.07
N LEU A 78 26.55 10.74 -14.48
CA LEU A 78 26.56 9.54 -13.65
C LEU A 78 27.40 9.75 -12.39
N ARG A 79 28.62 10.28 -12.52
CA ARG A 79 29.50 10.56 -11.37
C ARG A 79 28.88 11.54 -10.38
N ILE A 80 28.26 12.61 -10.87
CA ILE A 80 27.56 13.60 -10.01
C ILE A 80 26.42 12.92 -9.25
N THR A 81 25.60 12.11 -9.94
CA THR A 81 24.50 11.36 -9.32
C THR A 81 25.02 10.40 -8.25
N ILE A 82 26.08 9.64 -8.54
CA ILE A 82 26.72 8.75 -7.57
C ILE A 82 27.19 9.53 -6.34
N CYS A 83 27.89 10.66 -6.52
CA CYS A 83 28.34 11.51 -5.42
C CYS A 83 27.16 12.00 -4.56
N HIS A 84 26.06 12.41 -5.18
CA HIS A 84 24.86 12.83 -4.46
C HIS A 84 24.25 11.70 -3.63
N LEU A 85 24.06 10.52 -4.23
CA LEU A 85 23.52 9.35 -3.55
C LEU A 85 24.41 8.91 -2.39
N GLN A 86 25.72 8.88 -2.57
CA GLN A 86 26.69 8.56 -1.52
C GLN A 86 26.60 9.56 -0.35
N ARG A 87 26.46 10.85 -0.64
CA ARG A 87 26.29 11.89 0.39
C ARG A 87 24.99 11.70 1.17
N TYR A 88 23.88 11.44 0.48
CA TYR A 88 22.61 11.16 1.14
C TYR A 88 22.69 9.91 2.01
N TRP A 89 23.21 8.81 1.47
CA TRP A 89 23.40 7.57 2.20
C TRP A 89 24.22 7.77 3.47
N SER A 90 25.34 8.49 3.37
CA SER A 90 26.21 8.79 4.52
C SER A 90 25.46 9.59 5.60
N SER A 91 24.69 10.60 5.20
CA SER A 91 23.90 11.42 6.13
C SER A 91 22.81 10.60 6.84
N PHE A 92 22.06 9.78 6.09
CA PHE A 92 21.05 8.89 6.67
C PHE A 92 21.66 7.86 7.61
N GLN A 93 22.80 7.29 7.24
CA GLN A 93 23.51 6.32 8.07
C GLN A 93 23.98 6.92 9.40
N ILE A 94 24.50 8.16 9.39
CA ILE A 94 24.88 8.87 10.62
C ILE A 94 23.66 9.06 11.52
N ARG A 95 22.54 9.55 10.97
CA ARG A 95 21.30 9.78 11.74
C ARG A 95 20.75 8.48 12.33
N ALA A 96 20.68 7.41 11.53
CA ALA A 96 20.22 6.11 11.97
C ALA A 96 21.12 5.53 13.08
N THR A 97 22.44 5.67 12.93
CA THR A 97 23.42 5.20 13.93
C THR A 97 23.30 5.98 15.24
N MET A 98 23.13 7.31 15.16
CA MET A 98 22.93 8.16 16.33
C MET A 98 21.68 7.74 17.10
N ILE A 99 20.55 7.58 16.40
CA ILE A 99 19.28 7.12 17.01
C ILE A 99 19.45 5.75 17.64
N LYS A 100 20.07 4.79 16.94
CA LYS A 100 20.35 3.45 17.46
C LYS A 100 21.20 3.49 18.73
N SER A 101 22.24 4.33 18.76
CA SER A 101 23.09 4.48 19.95
C SER A 101 22.33 5.08 21.13
N MET A 102 21.49 6.08 20.88
CA MET A 102 20.62 6.68 21.91
C MET A 102 19.64 5.65 22.47
N LEU A 103 18.98 4.86 21.60
CA LEU A 103 18.08 3.77 22.00
C LEU A 103 18.78 2.74 22.87
N ASN A 104 19.93 2.23 22.44
CA ASN A 104 20.70 1.26 23.22
C ASN A 104 21.10 1.80 24.60
N ASN A 105 21.43 3.10 24.71
CA ASN A 105 21.77 3.70 26.00
C ASN A 105 20.55 3.73 26.93
N LEU A 106 19.39 4.17 26.42
CA LEU A 106 18.14 4.22 27.17
C LEU A 106 17.68 2.83 27.60
N GLU A 107 17.76 1.83 26.73
CA GLU A 107 17.45 0.43 27.03
C GLU A 107 18.27 -0.12 28.20
N ASN A 108 19.56 0.21 28.25
CA ASN A 108 20.46 -0.24 29.31
C ASN A 108 20.21 0.45 30.66
N GLN A 109 19.53 1.61 30.68
CA GLN A 109 19.15 2.30 31.91
C GLN A 109 17.90 1.71 32.57
N ILE A 110 17.17 0.84 31.87
CA ILE A 110 15.96 0.20 32.40
C ILE A 110 16.38 -1.02 33.25
N TYR A 111 16.20 -0.92 34.58
CA TYR A 111 16.60 -1.96 35.54
C TYR A 111 15.63 -3.16 35.61
N ASP A 112 14.37 -2.98 35.23
CA ASP A 112 13.36 -4.04 35.34
C ASP A 112 13.24 -4.85 34.04
N LYS A 113 14.11 -5.86 33.90
CA LYS A 113 14.14 -6.78 32.75
C LYS A 113 12.88 -7.65 32.61
N LYS A 114 11.97 -7.67 33.59
CA LYS A 114 10.72 -8.44 33.51
C LYS A 114 9.62 -7.74 32.71
N GLN A 115 9.73 -6.41 32.52
CA GLN A 115 8.92 -5.65 31.57
C GLN A 115 9.62 -5.44 30.21
N LEU A 116 10.71 -6.16 29.94
CA LEU A 116 11.31 -6.23 28.61
C LEU A 116 10.63 -7.33 27.77
N PRO A 117 9.43 -7.07 27.23
CA PRO A 117 9.13 -7.57 25.88
C PRO A 117 8.77 -6.43 24.91
N ILE A 118 8.94 -5.16 25.30
CA ILE A 118 8.49 -4.01 24.49
C ILE A 118 9.51 -3.59 23.41
N LEU A 119 10.78 -4.01 23.51
CA LEU A 119 11.85 -3.51 22.65
C LEU A 119 12.87 -4.58 22.23
N GLY A 120 12.44 -5.84 22.09
CA GLY A 120 13.22 -6.80 21.32
C GLY A 120 13.17 -6.41 19.85
N GLN A 121 14.22 -6.66 19.07
CA GLN A 121 14.20 -6.53 17.59
C GLN A 121 12.92 -7.13 16.96
N LEU A 122 12.36 -8.21 17.55
CA LEU A 122 11.07 -8.78 17.15
C LEU A 122 9.86 -7.85 17.33
N SER A 123 9.75 -7.13 18.45
CA SER A 123 8.64 -6.18 18.69
C SER A 123 8.70 -4.97 17.76
N LEU A 124 9.91 -4.55 17.38
CA LEU A 124 10.12 -3.55 16.34
C LEU A 124 9.75 -4.11 14.97
N ILE A 125 10.10 -5.35 14.65
CA ILE A 125 9.64 -6.00 13.41
C ILE A 125 8.10 -6.07 13.37
N GLU A 126 7.41 -6.36 14.47
CA GLU A 126 5.95 -6.34 14.55
C GLU A 126 5.35 -4.94 14.41
N ASN A 127 5.96 -3.91 15.00
CA ASN A 127 5.51 -2.51 14.88
C ASN A 127 5.85 -1.90 13.50
N GLU A 128 7.02 -2.21 12.95
CA GLU A 128 7.48 -1.80 11.62
C GLU A 128 6.69 -2.50 10.54
N SER A 129 6.40 -3.79 10.68
CA SER A 129 5.50 -4.49 9.74
C SER A 129 4.07 -3.96 9.81
N ASN A 130 3.59 -3.54 10.99
CA ASN A 130 2.32 -2.82 11.07
C ASN A 130 2.37 -1.48 10.33
N SER A 131 3.47 -0.73 10.47
CA SER A 131 3.74 0.47 9.68
C SER A 131 3.81 0.17 8.17
N LEU A 132 4.49 -0.93 7.78
CA LEU A 132 4.58 -1.43 6.41
C LEU A 132 3.26 -1.97 5.89
N LEU A 133 2.29 -2.32 6.73
CA LEU A 133 0.93 -2.71 6.35
C LEU A 133 -0.06 -1.53 6.42
N GLY A 134 0.46 -0.31 6.68
CA GLY A 134 -0.34 0.92 6.76
C GLY A 134 -1.25 1.00 7.99
N TYR A 135 -1.00 0.20 9.03
CA TYR A 135 -1.75 0.30 10.28
C TYR A 135 -1.27 1.52 11.08
N ASN A 136 -2.20 2.40 11.45
CA ASN A 136 -1.92 3.45 12.44
C ASN A 136 -1.83 2.82 13.83
N ASN A 137 -0.75 3.12 14.56
CA ASN A 137 -0.39 2.56 15.88
C ASN A 137 -1.47 2.66 16.99
N ASN A 138 -2.56 3.39 16.74
CA ASN A 138 -3.59 3.68 17.74
C ASN A 138 -4.65 2.57 17.87
N ASN A 139 -4.70 1.59 16.95
CA ASN A 139 -5.67 0.48 17.03
C ASN A 139 -4.95 -0.85 16.76
N ARG A 140 -4.42 -1.48 17.81
CA ARG A 140 -4.02 -2.90 17.78
C ARG A 140 -5.27 -3.76 17.58
N ARG A 141 -5.78 -3.82 16.35
CA ARG A 141 -6.83 -4.77 15.97
C ARG A 141 -6.17 -6.14 15.94
N ASN A 142 -6.71 -7.09 16.70
CA ASN A 142 -6.28 -8.49 16.63
C ASN A 142 -6.30 -8.93 15.16
N TYR A 143 -5.23 -9.59 14.73
CA TYR A 143 -5.11 -10.04 13.36
C TYR A 143 -6.27 -10.99 13.01
N GLN A 144 -6.95 -10.72 11.90
CA GLN A 144 -7.98 -11.59 11.36
C GLN A 144 -7.50 -12.22 10.04
N PRO A 145 -7.59 -13.56 9.87
CA PRO A 145 -7.16 -14.23 8.65
C PRO A 145 -7.89 -13.71 7.40
N ILE A 146 -7.17 -13.60 6.28
CA ILE A 146 -7.62 -12.96 5.03
C ILE A 146 -8.91 -13.57 4.51
N LEU A 147 -9.03 -14.91 4.55
CA LEU A 147 -10.18 -15.63 4.00
C LEU A 147 -11.47 -15.41 4.81
N THR A 148 -11.37 -14.93 6.05
CA THR A 148 -12.54 -14.67 6.92
C THR A 148 -13.05 -13.23 6.82
N ARG A 149 -12.36 -12.38 6.05
CA ARG A 149 -12.68 -10.94 5.95
C ARG A 149 -13.82 -10.69 4.98
N PRO A 150 -14.53 -9.55 5.12
CA PRO A 150 -15.50 -9.14 4.12
C PRO A 150 -14.84 -9.01 2.75
N VAL A 151 -15.58 -9.43 1.74
CA VAL A 151 -15.14 -9.47 0.36
C VAL A 151 -15.61 -8.20 -0.36
N ARG A 152 -14.83 -7.74 -1.33
CA ARG A 152 -15.20 -6.58 -2.14
C ARG A 152 -16.38 -6.91 -3.05
N GLU A 153 -17.19 -5.88 -3.32
CA GLU A 153 -18.24 -5.96 -4.33
C GLU A 153 -17.67 -6.30 -5.69
N SER A 154 -18.40 -7.12 -6.45
CA SER A 154 -18.02 -7.52 -7.80
C SER A 154 -17.98 -6.31 -8.74
N VAL A 155 -17.28 -6.47 -9.86
CA VAL A 155 -17.12 -5.39 -10.84
C VAL A 155 -18.47 -5.04 -11.47
N GLU A 156 -19.31 -6.03 -11.70
CA GLU A 156 -20.66 -5.91 -12.27
C GLU A 156 -21.54 -5.02 -11.38
N VAL A 157 -21.53 -5.27 -10.07
CA VAL A 157 -22.28 -4.45 -9.10
C VAL A 157 -21.79 -2.99 -9.09
N LYS A 158 -20.48 -2.77 -9.24
CA LYS A 158 -19.93 -1.39 -9.32
C LYS A 158 -20.33 -0.69 -10.61
N ILE A 159 -20.31 -1.41 -11.74
CA ILE A 159 -20.74 -0.87 -13.04
C ILE A 159 -22.23 -0.49 -12.97
N GLU A 160 -23.08 -1.36 -12.42
CA GLU A 160 -24.50 -1.11 -12.24
C GLU A 160 -24.75 0.12 -11.34
N LYS A 161 -24.06 0.23 -10.20
CA LYS A 161 -24.15 1.41 -9.33
C LYS A 161 -23.73 2.69 -10.03
N TYR A 162 -22.68 2.65 -10.85
CA TYR A 162 -22.23 3.80 -11.63
C TYR A 162 -23.28 4.20 -12.68
N GLN A 163 -23.83 3.23 -13.43
CA GLN A 163 -24.89 3.45 -14.41
C GLN A 163 -26.15 4.02 -13.76
N ASN A 164 -26.59 3.44 -12.64
CA ASN A 164 -27.74 3.93 -11.87
C ASN A 164 -27.52 5.35 -11.33
N LYS A 165 -26.30 5.69 -10.91
CA LYS A 165 -25.95 7.05 -10.48
C LYS A 165 -25.99 8.03 -11.66
N LYS A 166 -25.49 7.62 -12.83
CA LYS A 166 -25.52 8.42 -14.06
C LYS A 166 -26.96 8.64 -14.56
N ALA A 167 -27.78 7.59 -14.61
CA ALA A 167 -29.20 7.68 -14.97
C ALA A 167 -29.97 8.60 -14.02
N LYS A 168 -29.73 8.51 -12.70
CA LYS A 168 -30.34 9.44 -11.73
C LYS A 168 -29.91 10.89 -11.93
N SER A 169 -28.65 11.16 -12.28
CA SER A 169 -28.21 12.53 -12.59
C SER A 169 -28.79 13.08 -13.89
N GLU A 170 -29.06 12.22 -14.88
CA GLU A 170 -29.70 12.62 -16.14
C GLU A 170 -31.19 12.94 -15.92
N ILE A 171 -31.91 12.14 -15.12
CA ILE A 171 -33.31 12.40 -14.74
C ILE A 171 -33.45 13.72 -13.96
N ILE A 172 -32.58 13.98 -12.99
CA ILE A 172 -32.59 15.24 -12.21
C ILE A 172 -32.33 16.47 -13.12
N ASN A 173 -31.50 16.32 -14.15
CA ASN A 173 -31.23 17.42 -15.09
C ASN A 173 -32.39 17.67 -16.06
N ASP A 174 -33.13 16.62 -16.45
CA ASP A 174 -34.32 16.76 -17.29
C ASP A 174 -35.53 17.29 -16.49
N ASP A 175 -35.70 16.89 -15.23
CA ASP A 175 -36.73 17.46 -14.35
C ASP A 175 -36.51 18.96 -14.10
N ASN A 176 -35.26 19.38 -13.86
CA ASN A 176 -34.91 20.79 -13.71
C ASN A 176 -35.15 21.61 -15.00
N LYS A 177 -34.93 21.04 -16.19
CA LYS A 177 -35.26 21.69 -17.48
C LYS A 177 -36.77 21.82 -17.70
N ASN A 178 -37.53 20.80 -17.30
CA ASN A 178 -38.99 20.79 -17.42
C ASN A 178 -39.66 21.74 -16.42
N GLU A 179 -39.07 21.97 -15.24
CA GLU A 179 -39.53 23.00 -14.30
C GLU A 179 -39.26 24.43 -14.80
N THR A 180 -38.09 24.72 -15.39
CA THR A 180 -37.81 26.03 -15.99
C THR A 180 -38.74 26.37 -17.16
N ASN A 181 -39.14 25.37 -17.96
CA ASN A 181 -40.08 25.60 -19.07
C ASN A 181 -41.53 25.79 -18.61
N LYS A 182 -41.89 25.38 -17.38
CA LYS A 182 -43.24 25.59 -16.81
C LYS A 182 -43.41 26.96 -16.14
N THR A 183 -42.31 27.57 -15.67
CA THR A 183 -42.36 28.91 -15.05
C THR A 183 -42.51 30.03 -16.06
N ASP A 184 -42.13 29.81 -17.33
CA ASP A 184 -42.23 30.82 -18.39
C ASP A 184 -43.64 30.91 -19.02
N ASP A 185 -44.50 29.89 -18.84
CA ASP A 185 -45.88 29.83 -19.39
C ASP A 185 -46.97 30.38 -18.43
N LEU A 186 -46.59 30.86 -17.23
CA LEU A 186 -47.53 31.38 -16.21
C LEU A 186 -47.52 32.91 -16.07
N ILE A 187 -46.85 33.63 -16.97
CA ILE A 187 -46.83 35.11 -17.02
C ILE A 187 -47.43 35.57 -18.36
N VAL A 188 -48.76 35.49 -18.49
CA VAL A 188 -49.55 36.27 -19.45
C VAL A 188 -50.83 36.73 -18.77
#